data_AF-A0A260BQC0-F1
#
_entry.id   AF-A0A260BQC0-F1
#
_cell.length_a   1.000
_cell.length_b   1.000
_cell.length_c   1.000
_cell.angle_alpha   90.00
_cell.angle_beta   90.00
_cell.angle_gamma   90.00
#
_symmetry.space_group_name_H-M   'P 1'
#
loop_
_entity.id
_entity.type
_entity.pdbx_description
1 polymer ?
#
loop_
_entity_poly.entity_id
_entity_poly.type
_entity_poly.pdbx_seq_one_letter_code
_entity_poly.pdbx_strand_id
1 'polypeptide(L)'
;MQWGGTTMFDDAIPVSSSQADIWLAQQFMPAVPFSIAYFVDIVGAVDVDALVACGSRAHREFSSSTMRVFEVDGTPMQRFVAAETEAVEILDCRGHDRPEERARQWMNDDCRTPLSIYGQLVRLRVLRVEDDRVFWYTRAHHIALDGYASMKVLECFYLLRNFIPDRRTFAVRRSGLVAGSPTE
;
A
#
# COMPACT_ATOMS: atom_id res chain seq x y z
N MET A 1 1.35 -36.00 28.28
CA MET A 1 1.64 -34.63 27.81
C MET A 1 1.44 -34.62 26.30
N GLN A 2 0.34 -34.04 25.84
CA GLN A 2 -0.01 -33.93 24.44
C GLN A 2 -0.18 -32.44 24.17
N TRP A 3 0.79 -31.83 23.48
CA TRP A 3 0.63 -30.48 22.97
C TRP A 3 -0.07 -30.59 21.63
N GLY A 4 -1.39 -30.42 21.64
CA GLY A 4 -2.16 -30.10 20.43
C GLY A 4 -1.81 -28.67 20.03
N GLY A 5 -0.77 -28.51 19.22
CA GLY A 5 -0.51 -27.26 18.53
C GLY A 5 -1.37 -27.23 17.28
N THR A 6 -2.40 -26.39 17.26
CA THR A 6 -3.07 -25.96 16.03
C THR A 6 -2.00 -25.56 15.02
N THR A 7 -1.94 -26.26 13.89
CA THR A 7 -0.92 -26.09 12.86
C THR A 7 -0.95 -24.65 12.35
N MET A 8 0.20 -23.96 12.35
CA MET A 8 0.36 -22.57 11.86
C MET A 8 0.05 -22.38 10.35
N PHE A 9 -0.47 -23.41 9.67
CA PHE A 9 -0.61 -23.50 8.21
C PHE A 9 -2.05 -23.78 7.71
N ASP A 10 -3.06 -23.89 8.58
CA ASP A 10 -4.41 -24.32 8.15
C ASP A 10 -5.08 -23.38 7.11
N ASP A 11 -4.64 -22.12 7.00
CA ASP A 11 -5.15 -21.13 6.02
C ASP A 11 -4.14 -20.78 4.91
N ALA A 12 -3.04 -21.52 4.78
CA ALA A 12 -2.04 -21.30 3.75
C ALA A 12 -2.50 -21.82 2.39
N ILE A 13 -2.42 -21.00 1.35
CA ILE A 13 -2.74 -21.40 -0.02
C ILE A 13 -1.54 -21.16 -0.95
N PRO A 14 -1.40 -21.92 -2.04
CA PRO A 14 -0.41 -21.61 -3.06
C PRO A 14 -0.59 -20.20 -3.63
N VAL A 15 0.52 -19.58 -4.01
CA VAL A 15 0.47 -18.36 -4.82
C VAL A 15 -0.08 -18.68 -6.21
N SER A 16 -0.65 -17.69 -6.90
CA SER A 16 -1.03 -17.83 -8.31
C SER A 16 0.22 -18.01 -9.19
N SER A 17 0.05 -18.45 -10.44
CA SER A 17 1.18 -18.57 -11.39
C SER A 17 1.92 -17.24 -11.57
N SER A 18 1.18 -16.14 -11.75
CA SER A 18 1.78 -14.81 -11.90
C SER A 18 2.53 -14.35 -10.63
N GLN A 19 2.02 -14.71 -9.45
CA GLN A 19 2.71 -14.43 -8.19
C GLN A 19 3.97 -15.29 -8.03
N ALA A 20 3.97 -16.54 -8.49
CA ALA A 20 5.14 -17.41 -8.49
C ALA A 20 6.26 -16.86 -9.40
N ASP A 21 5.90 -16.34 -10.59
CA ASP A 21 6.86 -15.70 -11.50
C ASP A 21 7.52 -14.48 -10.86
N ILE A 22 6.73 -13.63 -10.18
CA ILE A 22 7.25 -12.46 -9.45
C ILE A 22 8.15 -12.90 -8.29
N TRP A 23 7.73 -13.92 -7.52
CA TRP A 23 8.52 -14.44 -6.42
C TRP A 23 9.88 -14.97 -6.89
N LEU A 24 9.88 -15.75 -7.99
CA LEU A 24 11.09 -16.31 -8.58
C LEU A 24 12.01 -15.19 -9.11
N ALA A 25 11.46 -14.21 -9.82
CA ALA A 25 12.22 -13.06 -10.29
C ALA A 25 12.86 -12.27 -9.13
N GLN A 26 12.14 -12.09 -8.02
CA GLN A 26 12.67 -11.46 -6.81
C GLN A 26 13.81 -12.27 -6.17
N GLN A 27 13.76 -13.61 -6.21
CA GLN A 27 14.88 -14.45 -5.73
C GLN A 27 16.16 -14.24 -6.54
N PHE A 28 16.05 -14.05 -7.87
CA PHE A 28 17.20 -13.77 -8.73
C PHE A 28 17.74 -12.35 -8.59
N MET A 29 16.91 -11.40 -8.19
CA MET A 29 17.28 -9.97 -8.07
C MET A 29 16.87 -9.39 -6.71
N PRO A 30 17.45 -9.86 -5.58
CA PRO A 30 16.98 -9.54 -4.23
C PRO A 30 17.12 -8.05 -3.86
N ALA A 31 17.99 -7.29 -4.54
CA ALA A 31 18.17 -5.86 -4.32
C ALA A 31 17.25 -4.98 -5.19
N VAL A 32 16.60 -5.55 -6.21
CA VAL A 32 15.71 -4.79 -7.10
C VAL A 32 14.33 -4.71 -6.43
N PRO A 33 13.78 -3.51 -6.20
CA PRO A 33 12.46 -3.36 -5.63
C PRO A 33 11.39 -3.65 -6.68
N PHE A 34 10.77 -4.83 -6.60
CA PHE A 34 9.57 -5.14 -7.36
C PHE A 34 8.34 -4.50 -6.72
N SER A 35 8.30 -3.15 -6.73
CA SER A 35 7.20 -2.38 -6.16
C SER A 35 6.56 -1.42 -7.15
N ILE A 36 5.24 -1.30 -7.03
CA ILE A 36 4.44 -0.23 -7.60
C ILE A 36 4.18 0.85 -6.55
N ALA A 37 4.19 2.11 -6.95
CA ALA A 37 3.85 3.21 -6.07
C ALA A 37 3.02 4.27 -6.81
N TYR A 38 1.96 4.74 -6.16
CA TYR A 38 1.11 5.80 -6.66
C TYR A 38 0.75 6.78 -5.55
N PHE A 39 0.37 7.98 -5.94
CA PHE A 39 -0.20 8.96 -5.03
C PHE A 39 -1.42 9.66 -5.62
N VAL A 40 -2.23 10.21 -4.72
CA VAL A 40 -3.42 11.01 -5.00
C VAL A 40 -3.26 12.36 -4.31
N ASP A 41 -3.29 13.44 -5.08
CA ASP A 41 -3.28 14.82 -4.61
C ASP A 41 -4.70 15.25 -4.24
N ILE A 42 -4.93 15.45 -2.95
CA ILE A 42 -6.23 15.70 -2.35
C ILE A 42 -6.24 17.12 -1.78
N VAL A 43 -7.17 17.96 -2.26
CA VAL A 43 -7.33 19.36 -1.86
C VAL A 43 -8.70 19.59 -1.22
N GLY A 44 -8.77 20.44 -0.20
CA GLY A 44 -9.95 20.79 0.56
C GLY A 44 -9.76 20.54 2.07
N ALA A 45 -10.78 20.80 2.87
CA ALA A 45 -10.69 20.61 4.32
C ALA A 45 -10.70 19.12 4.72
N VAL A 46 -9.59 18.44 4.47
CA VAL A 46 -9.40 17.00 4.67
C VAL A 46 -9.41 16.66 6.16
N ASP A 47 -10.39 15.87 6.57
CA ASP A 47 -10.29 15.09 7.81
C ASP A 47 -9.33 13.91 7.55
N VAL A 48 -8.11 14.03 8.10
CA VAL A 48 -7.04 13.05 7.90
C VAL A 48 -7.40 11.70 8.51
N ASP A 49 -8.12 11.67 9.64
CA ASP A 49 -8.50 10.43 10.29
C ASP A 49 -9.57 9.69 9.47
N ALA A 50 -10.55 10.44 8.94
CA ALA A 50 -11.55 9.89 8.02
C ALA A 50 -10.92 9.40 6.71
N LEU A 51 -9.92 10.12 6.18
CA LEU A 51 -9.12 9.71 5.02
C LEU A 51 -8.40 8.38 5.29
N VAL A 52 -7.71 8.28 6.43
CA VAL A 52 -7.01 7.07 6.88
C VAL A 52 -7.96 5.89 7.02
N ALA A 53 -9.12 6.09 7.65
CA ALA A 53 -10.13 5.05 7.82
C ALA A 53 -10.66 4.54 6.46
N CYS A 54 -10.94 5.47 5.54
CA CYS A 54 -11.45 5.19 4.20
C CYS A 54 -10.44 4.42 3.35
N GLY A 55 -9.20 4.92 3.24
CA GLY A 55 -8.15 4.28 2.47
C GLY A 55 -7.75 2.91 3.03
N SER A 56 -7.65 2.80 4.35
CA SER A 56 -7.38 1.51 5.00
C SER A 56 -8.50 0.50 4.74
N ARG A 57 -9.76 0.94 4.72
CA ARG A 57 -10.91 0.08 4.39
C ARG A 57 -10.86 -0.38 2.94
N ALA A 58 -10.59 0.51 1.99
CA ALA A 58 -10.48 0.15 0.57
C ALA A 58 -9.40 -0.94 0.37
N HIS A 59 -8.22 -0.79 0.97
CA HIS A 59 -7.16 -1.79 0.89
C HIS A 59 -7.49 -3.12 1.57
N ARG A 60 -8.34 -3.13 2.60
CA ARG A 60 -8.87 -4.35 3.23
C ARG A 60 -9.91 -5.05 2.37
N GLU A 61 -10.79 -4.30 1.69
CA GLU A 61 -11.82 -4.88 0.81
C GLU A 61 -11.22 -5.68 -0.35
N PHE A 62 -9.99 -5.36 -0.77
CA PHE A 62 -9.24 -6.12 -1.77
C PHE A 62 -8.19 -7.09 -1.19
N SER A 63 -8.15 -7.28 0.13
CA SER A 63 -7.17 -8.14 0.83
C SER A 63 -5.68 -7.85 0.57
N SER A 64 -5.36 -6.79 -0.17
CA SER A 64 -4.00 -6.42 -0.55
C SER A 64 -3.09 -6.15 0.66
N SER A 65 -3.65 -5.53 1.71
CA SER A 65 -2.91 -5.17 2.92
C SER A 65 -2.70 -6.33 3.90
N THR A 66 -3.53 -7.37 3.82
CA THR A 66 -3.50 -8.53 4.73
C THR A 66 -2.71 -9.70 4.18
N MET A 67 -2.37 -9.69 2.89
CA MET A 67 -1.59 -10.74 2.27
C MET A 67 -0.17 -10.80 2.84
N ARG A 68 0.31 -12.01 3.12
CA ARG A 68 1.70 -12.31 3.47
C ARG A 68 2.17 -13.49 2.64
N VAL A 69 3.41 -13.42 2.17
CA VAL A 69 4.08 -14.48 1.41
C VAL A 69 5.16 -15.10 2.29
N PHE A 70 5.34 -16.40 2.19
CA PHE A 70 6.35 -17.17 2.89
C PHE A 70 6.73 -18.40 2.08
N GLU A 71 7.84 -19.03 2.43
CA GLU A 71 8.33 -20.23 1.75
C GLU A 71 8.04 -21.48 2.60
N VAL A 72 7.58 -22.55 1.94
CA VAL A 72 7.46 -23.90 2.49
C VAL A 72 8.16 -24.86 1.54
N ASP A 73 9.23 -25.51 1.99
CA ASP A 73 10.00 -26.48 1.22
C ASP A 73 10.40 -25.98 -0.20
N GLY A 74 10.91 -24.75 -0.30
CA GLY A 74 11.30 -24.15 -1.58
C GLY A 74 10.15 -23.61 -2.44
N THR A 75 8.91 -23.65 -1.94
CA THR A 75 7.71 -23.24 -2.67
C THR A 75 7.06 -22.01 -2.03
N PRO A 76 6.74 -20.96 -2.81
CA PRO A 76 6.04 -19.79 -2.28
C PRO A 76 4.57 -20.10 -1.97
N MET A 77 4.18 -19.75 -0.75
CA MET A 77 2.83 -19.83 -0.23
C MET A 77 2.35 -18.45 0.21
N GLN A 78 1.04 -18.25 0.26
CA GLN A 78 0.43 -17.04 0.78
C GLN A 78 -0.61 -17.36 1.84
N ARG A 79 -0.84 -16.38 2.72
CA ARG A 79 -1.96 -16.36 3.65
C ARG A 79 -2.45 -14.94 3.83
N PHE A 80 -3.67 -14.81 4.33
CA PHE A 80 -4.25 -13.51 4.67
C PHE A 80 -4.39 -13.43 6.18
N VAL A 81 -3.65 -12.53 6.81
CA VAL A 81 -3.73 -12.35 8.26
C VAL A 81 -4.92 -11.46 8.61
N ALA A 82 -5.57 -11.74 9.75
CA ALA A 82 -6.52 -10.80 10.32
C ALA A 82 -5.85 -9.42 10.46
N ALA A 83 -6.60 -8.37 10.14
CA ALA A 83 -6.04 -7.04 9.90
C ALA A 83 -5.23 -6.50 11.09
N GLU A 84 -3.92 -6.74 11.09
CA GLU A 84 -2.98 -5.78 11.65
C GLU A 84 -3.01 -4.60 10.70
N THR A 85 -3.84 -3.61 11.01
CA THR A 85 -3.70 -2.29 10.39
C THR A 85 -2.38 -1.73 10.89
N GLU A 86 -1.30 -2.07 10.20
CA GLU A 86 -0.09 -1.27 10.29
C GLU A 86 -0.52 0.18 10.02
N ALA A 87 -0.24 1.05 11.00
CA ALA A 87 -0.81 2.38 11.01
C ALA A 87 -0.43 3.13 9.72
N VAL A 88 -1.40 3.81 9.13
CA VAL A 88 -1.10 4.77 8.06
C VAL A 88 -0.27 5.88 8.70
N GLU A 89 1.03 5.95 8.37
CA GLU A 89 1.88 7.00 8.93
C GLU A 89 1.55 8.34 8.25
N ILE A 90 1.52 9.38 9.07
CA ILE A 90 1.26 10.75 8.65
C ILE A 90 2.59 11.51 8.70
N LEU A 91 2.99 12.05 7.56
CA LEU A 91 4.19 12.86 7.40
C LEU A 91 3.78 14.31 7.20
N ASP A 92 4.21 15.20 8.09
CA ASP A 92 3.90 16.62 7.98
C ASP A 92 5.03 17.37 7.25
N CYS A 93 4.77 17.79 6.01
CA CYS A 93 5.71 18.55 5.19
C CYS A 93 5.49 20.07 5.27
N ARG A 94 4.42 20.54 5.93
CA ARG A 94 4.00 21.96 5.92
C ARG A 94 5.05 22.92 6.49
N GLY A 95 5.92 22.42 7.37
CA GLY A 95 6.99 23.21 7.97
C GLY A 95 8.25 23.40 7.11
N HIS A 96 8.30 22.82 5.90
CA HIS A 96 9.43 22.99 4.98
C HIS A 96 9.22 24.18 4.02
N ASP A 97 10.31 24.77 3.51
CA ASP A 97 10.24 25.90 2.56
C ASP A 97 9.47 25.58 1.27
N ARG A 98 9.51 24.32 0.83
CA ARG A 98 8.82 23.82 -0.37
C ARG A 98 8.10 22.50 -0.04
N PRO A 99 6.94 22.54 0.65
CA PRO A 99 6.28 21.34 1.18
C PRO A 99 5.95 20.28 0.12
N GLU A 100 5.40 20.71 -1.03
CA GLU A 100 5.08 19.80 -2.12
C GLU A 100 6.33 19.09 -2.68
N GLU A 101 7.41 19.83 -2.90
CA GLU A 101 8.65 19.25 -3.43
C GLU A 101 9.27 18.28 -2.43
N ARG A 102 9.25 18.64 -1.13
CA ARG A 102 9.69 17.77 -0.05
C ARG A 102 8.91 16.45 -0.03
N ALA A 103 7.59 16.52 -0.16
CA ALA A 103 6.72 15.34 -0.19
C ALA A 103 7.00 14.46 -1.43
N ARG A 104 7.19 15.08 -2.60
CA ARG A 104 7.53 14.33 -3.83
C ARG A 104 8.91 13.69 -3.78
N GLN A 105 9.90 14.38 -3.22
CA GLN A 105 11.22 13.82 -2.98
C GLN A 105 11.13 12.63 -2.04
N TRP A 106 10.40 12.75 -0.93
CA TRP A 106 10.18 11.65 0.01
C TRP A 106 9.58 10.42 -0.69
N MET A 107 8.54 10.60 -1.51
CA MET A 107 7.92 9.48 -2.24
C MET A 107 8.88 8.82 -3.24
N ASN A 108 9.69 9.62 -3.95
CA ASN A 108 10.70 9.12 -4.90
C ASN A 108 11.84 8.38 -4.19
N ASP A 109 12.20 8.80 -2.99
CA ASP A 109 13.23 8.13 -2.19
C ASP A 109 12.69 6.82 -1.63
N ASP A 110 11.46 6.83 -1.10
CA ASP A 110 10.80 5.62 -0.58
C ASP A 110 10.66 4.55 -1.67
N CYS A 111 10.18 4.90 -2.87
CA CYS A 111 9.94 3.91 -3.92
C CYS A 111 11.21 3.18 -4.40
N ARG A 112 12.40 3.74 -4.15
CA ARG A 112 13.70 3.16 -4.51
C ARG A 112 14.29 2.26 -3.43
N THR A 113 13.76 2.30 -2.21
CA THR A 113 14.23 1.43 -1.13
C THR A 113 13.79 -0.01 -1.38
N PRO A 114 14.52 -1.05 -0.95
CA PRO A 114 14.02 -2.42 -1.04
C PRO A 114 12.72 -2.63 -0.24
N LEU A 115 11.75 -3.33 -0.82
CA LEU A 115 10.53 -3.77 -0.13
C LEU A 115 10.56 -5.29 -0.03
N SER A 116 10.68 -5.82 1.20
CA SER A 116 10.79 -7.27 1.41
C SER A 116 9.51 -7.99 0.98
N ILE A 117 9.64 -9.02 0.14
CA ILE A 117 8.57 -9.92 -0.26
C ILE A 117 8.00 -10.76 0.91
N TYR A 118 8.74 -10.86 2.02
CA TYR A 118 8.32 -11.59 3.23
C TYR A 118 7.83 -10.65 4.35
N GLY A 119 7.88 -9.34 4.11
CA GLY A 119 7.44 -8.32 5.05
C GLY A 119 6.02 -7.83 4.77
N GLN A 120 5.79 -6.58 5.14
CA GLN A 120 4.58 -5.85 4.76
C GLN A 120 4.60 -5.55 3.26
N LEU A 121 3.61 -6.08 2.53
CA LEU A 121 3.54 -5.95 1.08
C LEU A 121 2.88 -4.65 0.61
N VAL A 122 2.12 -3.96 1.46
CA VAL A 122 1.45 -2.68 1.12
C VAL A 122 1.67 -1.68 2.24
N ARG A 123 2.21 -0.51 1.89
CA ARG A 123 2.47 0.63 2.78
C ARG A 123 1.61 1.82 2.38
N LEU A 124 0.93 2.39 3.34
CA LEU A 124 0.02 3.53 3.17
C LEU A 124 0.55 4.72 3.96
N ARG A 125 0.55 5.91 3.35
CA ARG A 125 1.01 7.15 3.97
C ARG A 125 0.12 8.32 3.61
N VAL A 126 0.03 9.28 4.52
CA VAL A 126 -0.54 10.61 4.25
C VAL A 126 0.58 11.64 4.39
N LEU A 127 0.85 12.40 3.33
CA LEU A 127 1.80 13.51 3.37
C LEU A 127 1.03 14.83 3.38
N ARG A 128 1.08 15.57 4.50
CA ARG A 128 0.43 16.89 4.61
C ARG A 128 1.33 17.94 3.98
N VAL A 129 0.86 18.62 2.95
CA VAL A 129 1.64 19.64 2.23
C VAL A 129 1.11 21.05 2.49
N GLU A 130 -0.19 21.20 2.75
CA GLU A 130 -0.85 22.44 3.19
C GLU A 130 -1.93 22.08 4.23
N ASP A 131 -2.55 23.07 4.88
CA ASP A 131 -3.60 22.83 5.89
C ASP A 131 -4.82 22.09 5.31
N ASP A 132 -5.13 22.38 4.05
CA ASP A 132 -6.23 21.83 3.27
C ASP A 132 -5.71 21.05 2.04
N ARG A 133 -4.50 20.49 2.11
CA ARG A 133 -3.95 19.65 1.04
C ARG A 133 -3.05 18.54 1.54
N VAL A 134 -3.36 17.32 1.11
CA VAL A 134 -2.58 16.13 1.45
C VAL A 134 -2.34 15.25 0.23
N PHE A 135 -1.26 14.48 0.25
CA PHE A 135 -1.05 13.39 -0.67
C PHE A 135 -1.35 12.06 0.04
N TRP A 136 -2.29 11.29 -0.50
CA TRP A 136 -2.43 9.88 -0.14
C TRP A 136 -1.43 9.10 -0.98
N TYR A 137 -0.49 8.41 -0.35
CA TYR A 137 0.54 7.60 -1.01
C TYR A 137 0.35 6.13 -0.66
N THR A 138 0.35 5.30 -1.70
CA THR A 138 0.35 3.84 -1.58
C THR A 138 1.58 3.30 -2.29
N ARG A 139 2.31 2.44 -1.60
CA ARG A 139 3.36 1.61 -2.18
C ARG A 139 3.04 0.15 -1.93
N ALA A 140 3.22 -0.70 -2.93
CA ALA A 140 2.96 -2.11 -2.81
C ALA A 140 4.02 -2.95 -3.54
N HIS A 141 4.30 -4.14 -3.03
CA HIS A 141 5.06 -5.15 -3.76
C HIS A 141 4.17 -5.69 -4.89
N HIS A 142 4.72 -5.87 -6.09
CA HIS A 142 3.96 -6.31 -7.27
C HIS A 142 3.24 -7.65 -7.09
N ILE A 143 3.77 -8.50 -6.21
CA ILE A 143 3.13 -9.78 -5.86
C ILE A 143 1.73 -9.61 -5.23
N ALA A 144 1.47 -8.48 -4.58
CA ALA A 144 0.23 -8.18 -3.87
C ALA A 144 -0.70 -7.24 -4.65
N LEU A 145 -0.14 -6.41 -5.53
CA LEU A 145 -0.88 -5.34 -6.19
C LEU A 145 -0.21 -5.00 -7.53
N ASP A 146 -1.02 -4.95 -8.59
CA ASP A 146 -0.62 -4.46 -9.91
C ASP A 146 -1.32 -3.13 -10.24
N GLY A 147 -1.11 -2.60 -11.45
CA GLY A 147 -1.75 -1.36 -11.90
C GLY A 147 -3.29 -1.45 -11.94
N TYR A 148 -3.85 -2.61 -12.31
CA TYR A 148 -5.29 -2.81 -12.38
C TYR A 148 -5.93 -2.85 -10.98
N ALA A 149 -5.36 -3.64 -10.07
CA ALA A 149 -5.78 -3.72 -8.68
C ALA A 149 -5.64 -2.36 -7.98
N SER A 150 -4.57 -1.61 -8.27
CA SER A 150 -4.38 -0.23 -7.77
C SER A 150 -5.57 0.67 -8.14
N MET A 151 -6.03 0.59 -9.38
CA MET A 151 -7.19 1.37 -9.84
C MET A 151 -8.48 0.94 -9.14
N LYS A 152 -8.68 -0.35 -8.88
CA LYS A 152 -9.85 -0.85 -8.15
C LYS A 152 -9.87 -0.42 -6.68
N VAL A 153 -8.71 -0.41 -6.02
CA VAL A 153 -8.59 0.16 -4.67
C VAL A 153 -8.94 1.65 -4.69
N LEU A 154 -8.43 2.39 -5.69
CA LEU A 154 -8.70 3.81 -5.82
C LEU A 154 -10.20 4.10 -6.07
N GLU A 155 -10.86 3.32 -6.93
CA GLU A 155 -12.31 3.38 -7.14
C GLU A 155 -13.09 3.17 -5.83
N CYS A 156 -12.76 2.11 -5.08
CA CYS A 156 -13.39 1.84 -3.78
C CYS A 156 -13.14 2.99 -2.79
N PHE A 157 -11.92 3.50 -2.72
CA PHE A 157 -11.58 4.64 -1.89
C PHE A 157 -12.45 5.88 -2.21
N TYR A 158 -12.67 6.17 -3.49
CA TYR A 158 -13.56 7.25 -3.91
C TYR A 158 -15.03 7.04 -3.54
N LEU A 159 -15.51 5.79 -3.60
CA LEU A 159 -16.88 5.44 -3.24
C LEU A 159 -17.10 5.52 -1.74
N LEU A 160 -16.16 5.01 -0.94
CA LEU A 160 -16.20 5.03 0.52
C LEU A 160 -16.22 6.46 1.08
N ARG A 161 -15.61 7.42 0.37
CA ARG A 161 -15.71 8.87 0.70
C ARG A 161 -17.17 9.33 0.86
N ASN A 162 -18.10 8.80 0.08
CA ASN A 162 -19.50 9.24 0.10
C ASN A 162 -20.23 8.84 1.39
N PHE A 163 -19.62 7.98 2.20
CA PHE A 163 -20.16 7.50 3.48
C PHE A 163 -19.52 8.20 4.70
N ILE A 164 -18.63 9.17 4.49
CA ILE A 164 -18.05 9.98 5.58
C ILE A 164 -19.10 11.02 6.03
N PRO A 165 -19.50 11.05 7.31
CA PRO A 165 -20.62 11.88 7.78
C PRO A 165 -20.40 13.40 7.70
N ASP A 166 -19.15 13.87 7.81
CA ASP A 166 -18.80 15.30 7.68
C ASP A 166 -18.36 15.60 6.23
N ARG A 167 -19.20 16.30 5.48
CA ARG A 167 -19.03 16.59 4.05
C ARG A 167 -18.06 17.73 3.78
N ARG A 168 -16.90 17.74 4.43
CA ARG A 168 -15.78 18.56 3.95
C ARG A 168 -15.24 17.89 2.69
N THR A 169 -15.85 18.26 1.56
CA THR A 169 -15.53 17.72 0.24
C THR A 169 -14.08 18.00 -0.09
N PHE A 170 -13.30 16.93 -0.20
CA PHE A 170 -12.00 17.01 -0.85
C PHE A 170 -12.14 16.64 -2.34
N ALA A 171 -11.46 17.40 -3.18
CA ALA A 171 -11.34 17.14 -4.60
C ALA A 171 -9.98 16.47 -4.87
N VAL A 172 -9.97 15.49 -5.76
CA VAL A 172 -8.71 15.00 -6.30
C VAL A 172 -8.28 15.93 -7.41
N ARG A 173 -7.14 16.57 -7.19
CA ARG A 173 -6.52 17.48 -8.14
C ARG A 173 -5.75 16.71 -9.20
N ARG A 174 -5.09 15.63 -8.79
CA ARG A 174 -4.25 14.79 -9.66
C ARG A 174 -4.00 13.42 -9.01
N SER A 175 -3.82 12.39 -9.81
CA SER A 175 -3.16 11.14 -9.39
C SER A 175 -1.96 10.87 -10.30
N GLY A 176 -0.99 10.12 -9.81
CA GLY A 176 0.19 9.78 -10.60
C GLY A 176 0.98 8.61 -10.04
N LEU A 177 1.69 7.92 -10.93
CA LEU A 177 2.75 6.99 -10.57
C LEU A 177 3.95 7.75 -10.04
N VAL A 178 4.65 7.15 -9.09
CA VAL A 178 5.92 7.70 -8.56
C VAL A 178 7.08 7.09 -9.34
N ALA A 179 7.98 7.94 -9.84
CA ALA A 179 9.04 7.53 -10.75
C ALA A 179 10.11 6.70 -10.00
N GLY A 180 10.26 5.43 -10.38
CA GLY A 180 11.22 4.51 -9.77
C GLY A 180 10.74 3.06 -9.64
N SER A 181 9.46 2.78 -9.90
CA SER A 181 9.01 1.41 -10.21
C SER A 181 9.67 0.95 -11.51
N PRO A 182 10.11 -0.31 -11.65
CA PRO A 182 10.50 -0.85 -12.95
C PRO A 182 9.28 -0.65 -13.87
N THR A 183 9.41 0.22 -14.86
CA THR A 183 8.45 0.30 -15.94
C THR A 183 8.49 -1.03 -16.70
N GLU A 184 7.34 -1.51 -17.14
CA GLU A 184 7.21 -2.57 -18.15
C GLU A 184 8.22 -2.40 -19.30
#